data_AF-A0A0C9WA20-F1
#
_entry.id   AF-A0A0C9WA20-F1
#
_cell.length_a   1.000
_cell.length_b   1.000
_cell.length_c   1.000
_cell.angle_alpha   90.00
_cell.angle_beta   90.00
_cell.angle_gamma   90.00
#
_symmetry.space_group_name_H-M   'P 1'
#
loop_
_entity.id
_entity.type
_entity.pdbx_description
1 polymer ?
#
loop_
_entity_poly.entity_id
_entity_poly.type
_entity_poly.pdbx_seq_one_letter_code
_entity_poly.pdbx_strand_id
1 'polypeptide(L)'
;MDIWKQEEKRRLERNNARRIAFHKAMSLWTEECAQAKDEGRRPGWARPKLRKLESPIPNPVVDSPKGEEAGRNGDENEDENNEDDTGNNDGMQSDGSVEESLA
;
A
#
# COMPACT_ATOMS: atom_id res chain seq x y z
N MET A 1 -1.05 32.16 15.84
CA MET A 1 -0.82 30.78 15.34
C MET A 1 0.47 30.81 14.55
N ASP A 2 1.38 29.90 14.84
CA ASP A 2 2.64 29.80 14.12
C ASP A 2 2.34 29.32 12.68
N ILE A 3 2.68 30.13 11.68
CA ILE A 3 2.43 29.86 10.25
C ILE A 3 2.96 28.46 9.86
N TRP A 4 4.10 28.07 10.43
CA TRP A 4 4.69 26.74 10.27
C TRP A 4 3.74 25.61 10.69
N LYS A 5 3.09 25.72 11.86
CA LYS A 5 2.14 24.70 12.36
C LYS A 5 0.93 24.54 11.43
N GLN A 6 0.44 25.65 10.85
CA GLN A 6 -0.68 25.60 9.92
C GLN A 6 -0.30 24.91 8.61
N GLU A 7 0.87 25.23 8.05
CA GLU A 7 1.31 24.62 6.79
C GLU A 7 1.68 23.13 7.00
N GLU A 8 2.23 22.79 8.16
CA GLU A 8 2.54 21.40 8.53
C GLU A 8 1.27 20.56 8.67
N LYS A 9 0.21 21.12 9.30
CA LYS A 9 -1.11 20.48 9.36
C LYS A 9 -1.68 20.26 7.95
N ARG A 10 -1.61 21.28 7.08
CA ARG A 10 -2.10 21.18 5.69
C ARG A 10 -1.31 20.14 4.88
N ARG A 11 0.00 20.00 5.11
CA ARG A 11 0.82 18.94 4.51
C ARG A 11 0.33 17.56 4.94
N LEU A 12 0.09 17.37 6.23
CA LEU A 12 -0.41 16.10 6.77
C LEU A 12 -1.78 15.73 6.19
N GLU A 13 -2.71 16.67 6.10
CA GLU A 13 -4.03 16.46 5.48
C GLU A 13 -3.91 16.02 4.01
N ARG A 14 -3.03 16.67 3.24
CA ARG A 14 -2.77 16.30 1.83
C ARG A 14 -2.16 14.90 1.71
N ASN A 15 -1.18 14.58 2.55
CA ASN A 15 -0.56 13.25 2.55
C ASN A 15 -1.56 12.17 2.96
N ASN A 16 -2.41 12.44 3.96
CA ASN A 16 -3.46 11.52 4.37
C ASN A 16 -4.46 11.27 3.23
N ALA A 17 -4.93 12.32 2.55
CA ALA A 17 -5.81 12.18 1.39
C ALA A 17 -5.18 11.32 0.27
N ARG A 18 -3.86 11.47 0.02
CA ARG A 18 -3.13 10.62 -0.93
C ARG A 18 -3.08 9.16 -0.49
N ARG A 19 -2.81 8.89 0.79
CA ARG A 19 -2.83 7.52 1.34
C ARG A 19 -4.22 6.90 1.20
N ILE A 20 -5.28 7.61 1.61
CA ILE A 20 -6.67 7.14 1.49
C ILE A 20 -7.02 6.82 0.03
N ALA A 21 -6.69 7.71 -0.91
CA ALA A 21 -6.96 7.48 -2.33
C ALA A 21 -6.21 6.25 -2.86
N PHE A 22 -4.95 6.05 -2.44
CA PHE A 22 -4.16 4.88 -2.80
C PHE A 22 -4.77 3.59 -2.24
N HIS A 23 -5.16 3.54 -0.97
CA HIS A 23 -5.79 2.36 -0.39
C HIS A 23 -7.11 2.02 -1.09
N LYS A 24 -7.94 3.01 -1.40
CA LYS A 24 -9.17 2.82 -2.18
C LYS A 24 -8.88 2.23 -3.56
N ALA A 25 -7.89 2.79 -4.28
CA ALA A 25 -7.49 2.28 -5.59
C ALA A 25 -6.93 0.84 -5.49
N MET A 26 -6.15 0.54 -4.45
CA MET A 26 -5.62 -0.80 -4.20
C MET A 26 -6.73 -1.82 -3.93
N SER A 27 -7.74 -1.48 -3.11
CA SER A 27 -8.88 -2.36 -2.88
C SER A 27 -9.61 -2.71 -4.17
N LEU A 28 -9.90 -1.70 -5.01
CA LEU A 28 -10.55 -1.92 -6.31
C LEU A 28 -9.69 -2.76 -7.26
N TRP A 29 -8.37 -2.56 -7.24
CA TRP A 29 -7.46 -3.36 -8.04
C TRP A 29 -7.44 -4.82 -7.57
N THR A 30 -7.46 -5.07 -6.26
CA THR A 30 -7.55 -6.44 -5.70
C THR A 30 -8.86 -7.13 -6.08
N GLU A 31 -9.99 -6.41 -6.05
CA GLU A 31 -11.29 -6.92 -6.50
C GLU A 31 -11.24 -7.29 -8.00
N GLU A 32 -10.67 -6.43 -8.84
CA GLU A 32 -10.52 -6.71 -10.26
C GLU A 32 -9.56 -7.86 -10.54
N CYS A 33 -8.49 -8.01 -9.75
CA CYS A 33 -7.60 -9.16 -9.82
C CYS A 33 -8.32 -10.47 -9.48
N ALA A 34 -9.16 -10.48 -8.45
CA ALA A 34 -9.96 -11.63 -8.08
C ALA A 34 -10.92 -12.01 -9.22
N GLN A 35 -11.65 -11.03 -9.77
CA GLN A 35 -12.54 -11.26 -10.91
C GLN A 35 -11.78 -11.74 -12.15
N ALA A 36 -10.64 -11.13 -12.47
CA ALA A 36 -9.82 -11.53 -13.62
C ALA A 36 -9.32 -12.97 -13.47
N LYS A 37 -8.95 -13.38 -12.24
CA LYS A 37 -8.56 -14.75 -11.92
C LYS A 37 -9.71 -15.73 -12.14
N ASP A 38 -10.91 -15.40 -11.67
CA ASP A 38 -12.11 -16.24 -11.83
C ASP A 38 -12.50 -16.38 -13.32
N GLU A 39 -12.29 -15.32 -14.11
CA GLU A 39 -12.51 -15.29 -15.55
C GLU A 39 -11.35 -15.91 -16.37
N GLY A 40 -10.26 -16.35 -15.72
CA GLY A 40 -9.09 -16.91 -16.40
C GLY A 40 -8.31 -15.91 -17.26
N ARG A 41 -8.43 -14.61 -16.98
CA ARG A 41 -7.76 -13.53 -17.72
C ARG A 41 -6.81 -12.73 -16.82
N ARG A 42 -6.09 -11.79 -17.45
CA ARG A 42 -5.26 -10.82 -16.72
C ARG A 42 -6.07 -9.59 -16.31
N PRO A 43 -5.69 -8.93 -15.19
CA PRO A 43 -6.15 -7.61 -14.82
C PRO A 43 -6.05 -6.61 -15.97
N GLY A 44 -7.10 -5.84 -16.22
CA GLY A 44 -7.20 -4.91 -17.36
C GLY A 44 -6.44 -3.60 -17.17
N TRP A 45 -5.94 -3.33 -15.96
CA TRP A 45 -5.28 -2.10 -15.57
C TRP A 45 -4.13 -2.37 -14.60
N ALA A 46 -3.16 -1.45 -14.60
CA ALA A 46 -1.93 -1.61 -13.83
C ALA A 46 -2.17 -1.45 -12.33
N ARG A 47 -1.38 -2.17 -11.51
CA ARG A 47 -1.38 -2.01 -10.06
C ARG A 47 -1.16 -0.55 -9.68
N PRO A 48 -2.04 0.06 -8.86
CA PRO A 48 -1.87 1.41 -8.35
C PRO A 48 -0.53 1.57 -7.62
N LYS A 49 0.04 2.77 -7.67
CA LYS A 49 1.31 3.10 -7.00
C LYS A 49 1.15 4.34 -6.15
N LEU A 50 1.56 4.27 -4.88
CA LEU A 50 1.66 5.44 -4.03
C LEU A 50 2.91 6.23 -4.43
N ARG A 51 2.71 7.48 -4.87
CA ARG A 51 3.82 8.40 -5.15
C ARG A 51 4.43 8.91 -3.85
N LYS A 52 5.65 9.47 -3.95
CA LYS A 52 6.34 10.11 -2.82
C LYS A 52 5.42 11.12 -2.13
N LEU A 53 5.29 10.96 -0.81
CA LEU A 53 4.58 11.89 0.04
C LEU A 53 5.40 13.17 0.24
N GLU A 54 4.73 14.24 0.65
CA GLU A 54 5.38 15.51 0.91
C GLU A 54 6.25 15.42 2.18
N SER A 55 7.50 15.86 2.08
CA SER A 55 8.45 15.89 3.19
C SER A 55 8.03 16.89 4.27
N PRO A 56 8.37 16.66 5.55
CA PRO A 56 8.09 17.59 6.64
C PRO A 56 8.61 19.00 6.35
N ILE A 57 7.89 20.00 6.84
CA ILE A 57 8.35 21.39 6.72
C ILE A 57 9.43 21.60 7.80
N PRO A 58 10.63 22.08 7.43
CA PRO A 58 11.69 22.36 8.40
C PRO A 58 11.15 23.25 9.52
N ASN A 59 11.31 22.80 10.78
CA ASN A 59 10.90 23.58 11.93
C ASN A 59 11.80 24.83 12.00
N PRO A 60 11.23 26.05 12.08
CA PRO A 60 12.01 27.23 12.40
C PRO A 60 12.56 27.09 13.82
N VAL A 61 13.80 26.60 13.94
CA VAL A 61 14.53 26.59 15.20
C VAL A 61 14.71 28.06 15.60
N VAL A 62 13.92 28.51 16.57
CA VAL A 62 14.24 29.71 17.33
C VAL A 62 15.34 29.25 18.28
N ASP A 63 16.53 29.85 18.21
CA ASP A 63 17.63 29.57 19.14
C ASP A 63 17.20 29.87 20.58
N SER A 64 16.57 28.89 21.23
CA SER A 64 16.27 28.90 22.66
C SER A 64 17.29 27.97 23.34
N PRO A 65 17.87 28.37 24.49
CA PRO A 65 19.02 27.70 25.06
C PRO A 65 18.67 26.27 25.47
N LYS A 66 19.36 25.32 24.82
CA LYS A 66 19.64 23.93 25.21
C LYS A 66 18.93 23.47 26.49
N GLY A 67 17.80 22.81 26.32
CA GLY A 67 17.16 22.12 27.43
C GLY A 67 15.69 21.83 27.20
N GLU A 68 15.33 21.09 26.15
CA GLU A 68 14.19 20.18 26.23
C GLU A 68 14.27 19.17 25.10
N GLU A 69 14.11 17.92 25.51
CA GLU A 69 14.15 16.69 24.75
C GLU A 69 13.43 16.83 23.41
N ALA A 70 14.15 16.54 22.32
CA ALA A 70 13.58 16.41 21.01
C ALA A 70 12.56 15.26 21.05
N GLY A 71 11.30 15.61 21.29
CA GLY A 71 10.14 14.74 21.16
C GLY A 71 10.21 14.08 19.80
N ARG A 72 10.65 12.82 19.83
CA ARG A 72 10.73 11.92 18.69
C ARG A 72 9.28 11.69 18.28
N ASN A 73 8.76 12.53 17.38
CA ASN A 73 7.53 12.26 16.67
C ASN A 73 7.84 11.11 15.71
N GLY A 74 8.00 9.91 16.27
CA GLY A 74 8.01 8.67 15.53
C GLY A 74 6.64 8.56 14.88
N ASP A 75 6.59 8.81 13.57
CA ASP A 75 5.55 8.26 12.70
C ASP A 75 5.78 6.75 12.69
N GLU A 76 5.40 6.08 13.78
CA GLU A 76 5.30 4.63 13.90
C GLU A 76 4.04 4.20 13.15
N ASN A 77 4.12 4.24 11.82
CA ASN A 77 3.29 3.41 10.97
C ASN A 77 4.22 2.36 10.37
N GLU A 78 4.61 1.40 11.21
CA GLU A 78 5.12 0.10 10.76
C GLU A 78 3.99 -0.61 10.02
N ASP A 79 3.93 -0.38 8.71
CA ASP A 79 3.19 -1.25 7.79
C ASP A 79 4.12 -2.43 7.49
N GLU A 80 4.19 -3.38 8.43
CA GLU A 80 4.80 -4.69 8.21
C GLU A 80 3.97 -5.46 7.17
N ASN A 81 4.17 -5.11 5.90
CA ASN A 81 3.62 -5.88 4.80
C ASN A 81 4.53 -7.09 4.55
N ASN A 82 4.39 -8.11 5.39
CA ASN A 82 4.95 -9.43 5.14
C ASN A 82 4.10 -10.12 4.05
N GLU A 83 4.28 -9.73 2.80
CA GLU A 83 3.85 -10.51 1.63
C GLU A 83 4.83 -11.70 1.48
N ASP A 84 4.66 -12.72 2.32
CA ASP A 84 5.19 -14.07 2.04
C ASP A 84 4.37 -14.67 0.89
N ASP A 85 4.75 -14.28 -0.33
CA ASP A 85 4.38 -14.95 -1.57
C ASP A 85 5.14 -16.29 -1.63
N THR A 86 4.76 -17.23 -0.78
CA THR A 86 5.07 -18.64 -1.01
C THR A 86 4.20 -19.12 -2.16
N GLY A 87 4.64 -18.77 -3.37
CA GLY A 87 4.18 -19.36 -4.61
C GLY A 87 4.51 -20.85 -4.60
N ASN A 88 3.51 -21.67 -4.29
CA ASN A 88 3.59 -23.12 -4.45
C ASN A 88 2.50 -23.59 -5.42
N ASN A 89 2.77 -23.41 -6.71
CA ASN A 89 2.06 -24.07 -7.80
C ASN A 89 3.02 -25.06 -8.45
N ASP A 90 3.13 -26.25 -7.90
CA ASP A 90 3.66 -27.42 -8.58
C ASP A 90 2.84 -28.63 -8.13
N GLY A 91 1.97 -29.14 -9.01
CA GLY A 91 1.20 -30.35 -8.72
C GLY A 91 -0.07 -30.60 -9.54
N MET A 92 -0.21 -30.05 -10.74
CA MET A 92 -1.22 -30.53 -11.70
C MET A 92 -0.58 -31.57 -12.62
N GLN A 93 -0.58 -32.84 -12.21
CA GLN A 93 -0.50 -33.95 -13.15
C GLN A 93 -1.93 -34.39 -13.47
N SER A 94 -2.43 -33.90 -14.60
CA SER A 94 -3.60 -34.47 -15.27
C SER A 94 -3.16 -35.66 -16.11
N ASP A 95 -3.75 -36.82 -15.86
CA ASP A 95 -3.93 -37.88 -16.87
C ASP A 95 -5.35 -38.43 -16.82
N GLY A 96 -6.24 -37.76 -17.54
CA GLY A 96 -7.49 -38.39 -17.96
C GLY A 96 -7.22 -39.35 -19.11
N SER A 97 -7.60 -40.62 -18.96
CA SER A 97 -8.14 -41.41 -20.08
C SER A 97 -9.21 -42.36 -19.55
N VAL A 98 -10.46 -42.01 -19.84
CA VAL A 98 -11.62 -42.90 -19.80
C VAL A 98 -11.69 -43.58 -21.17
N GLU A 99 -11.50 -44.89 -21.20
CA GLU A 99 -11.83 -45.72 -22.35
C GLU A 99 -12.82 -46.82 -21.95
N GLU A 100 -14.06 -46.49 -22.25
CA GLU A 100 -15.19 -47.35 -22.61
C GLU A 100 -14.76 -48.62 -23.35
N SER A 101 -15.14 -49.79 -22.82
CA SER A 101 -15.38 -50.99 -23.63
C SER A 101 -16.37 -51.90 -22.93
N LEU A 102 -17.57 -51.91 -23.51
CA LEU A 102 -18.67 -52.82 -23.27
C LEU A 102 -18.35 -54.18 -23.92
N ALA A 103 -18.30 -55.27 -23.15
CA ALA A 103 -18.59 -56.66 -23.55
C ALA A 103 -18.45 -57.63 -22.38
#